data_AF-A0A835YGU1-F1
#
_entry.id   AF-A0A835YGU1-F1
#
_cell.length_a   1.000
_cell.length_b   1.000
_cell.length_c   1.000
_cell.angle_alpha   90.00
_cell.angle_beta   90.00
_cell.angle_gamma   90.00
#
_symmetry.space_group_name_H-M   'P 1'
#
loop_
_entity.id
_entity.type
_entity.pdbx_description
1 polymer ?
#
loop_
_entity_poly.entity_id
_entity_poly.type
_entity_poly.pdbx_seq_one_letter_code
_entity_poly.pdbx_strand_id
1 'polypeptide(L)'
;MKLLPESLQQEAASAALVAGWVMWYLDTQMLPALMREHKLHACWSAAYKRYHETLWKFNYAYDRELRYSAVTKNQVLENLHHTAPKSVSDHVMKMLAANNKVYEAFNPSSKRLLIWQTQPSLQ
;
A
#
# COMPACT_ATOMS: atom_id res chain seq x y z
N MET A 1 -65.70 34.36 43.78
CA MET A 1 -64.60 33.52 43.22
C MET A 1 -64.34 32.35 44.15
N LYS A 2 -63.94 31.18 43.64
CA LYS A 2 -63.60 30.02 44.49
C LYS A 2 -62.24 30.30 45.15
N LEU A 3 -62.26 30.51 46.47
CA LEU A 3 -61.09 30.91 47.27
C LEU A 3 -60.40 29.74 47.96
N LEU A 4 -61.19 28.78 48.47
CA LEU A 4 -60.71 27.54 49.06
C LEU A 4 -61.34 26.35 48.33
N PRO A 5 -60.59 25.25 48.21
CA PRO A 5 -61.12 24.00 47.68
C PRO A 5 -61.92 23.23 48.73
N GLU A 6 -62.61 22.18 48.29
CA GLU A 6 -63.41 21.31 49.15
C GLU A 6 -62.54 20.48 50.10
N SER A 7 -61.29 20.18 49.72
CA SER A 7 -60.29 19.60 50.60
C SER A 7 -58.89 20.05 50.19
N LEU A 8 -58.26 20.86 51.04
CA LEU A 8 -56.88 21.32 50.83
C LEU A 8 -55.88 20.15 50.80
N GLN A 9 -56.11 19.11 51.62
CA GLN A 9 -55.24 17.94 51.64
C GLN A 9 -55.34 17.13 50.35
N GLN A 10 -56.52 17.04 49.75
CA GLN A 10 -56.71 16.35 48.49
C GLN A 10 -55.99 17.07 47.35
N GLU A 11 -56.12 18.40 47.26
CA GLU A 11 -55.41 19.16 46.23
C GLU A 11 -53.89 19.14 46.44
N ALA A 12 -53.42 19.20 47.69
CA ALA A 12 -52.00 19.05 48.01
C ALA A 12 -51.46 17.66 47.65
N ALA A 13 -52.23 16.59 47.92
CA ALA A 13 -51.85 15.23 47.57
C ALA A 13 -51.84 15.00 46.05
N SER A 14 -52.80 15.57 45.32
CA SER A 14 -52.81 15.54 43.85
C SER A 14 -51.62 16.29 43.27
N ALA A 15 -51.28 17.48 43.81
CA ALA A 15 -50.10 18.22 43.39
C ALA A 15 -48.80 17.44 43.66
N ALA A 16 -48.68 16.81 44.83
CA ALA A 16 -47.52 15.97 45.17
C ALA A 16 -47.42 14.73 44.26
N LEU A 17 -48.54 14.12 43.89
CA LEU A 17 -48.57 12.96 42.99
C LEU A 17 -48.13 13.35 41.58
N VAL A 18 -48.61 14.49 41.06
CA VAL A 18 -48.19 15.00 39.74
C VAL A 18 -46.71 15.36 39.75
N ALA A 19 -46.24 16.09 40.76
CA ALA A 19 -44.82 16.44 40.90
C ALA A 19 -43.94 15.17 41.02
N GLY A 20 -44.36 14.20 41.82
CA GLY A 20 -43.66 12.92 41.98
C GLY A 20 -43.60 12.11 40.70
N TRP A 21 -44.69 12.05 39.93
CA TRP A 21 -44.70 11.38 38.63
C TRP A 21 -43.83 12.08 37.60
N VAL A 22 -43.86 13.42 37.55
CA VAL A 22 -43.00 14.21 36.66
C VAL A 22 -41.53 14.00 37.00
N MET A 23 -41.16 14.02 38.29
CA MET A 23 -39.79 13.74 38.73
C MET A 23 -39.36 12.34 38.30
N TRP A 24 -40.18 11.32 38.56
CA TRP A 24 -39.89 9.95 38.14
C TRP A 24 -39.72 9.83 36.62
N TYR A 25 -40.63 10.43 35.84
CA TYR A 25 -40.57 10.37 34.38
C TYR A 25 -39.35 11.12 33.84
N LEU A 26 -39.03 12.28 34.40
CA LEU A 26 -37.85 13.06 34.05
C LEU A 26 -36.57 12.25 34.30
N ASP A 27 -36.41 11.70 35.50
CA ASP A 27 -35.18 11.00 35.91
C ASP A 27 -35.02 9.63 35.24
N THR A 28 -36.11 8.94 34.94
CA THR A 28 -36.04 7.57 34.41
C THR A 28 -36.20 7.49 32.89
N GLN A 29 -36.99 8.36 32.27
CA GLN A 29 -37.29 8.30 30.84
C GLN A 29 -36.58 9.39 30.06
N MET A 30 -36.71 10.65 30.50
CA MET A 30 -36.19 11.78 29.71
C MET A 30 -34.69 11.99 29.86
N LEU A 31 -34.19 12.15 31.10
CA LEU A 31 -32.78 12.44 31.36
C LEU A 31 -31.86 11.33 30.85
N PRO A 32 -32.16 10.03 30.98
CA PRO A 32 -31.30 9.00 30.42
C PRO A 32 -31.23 9.06 28.89
N ALA A 33 -32.36 9.33 28.22
CA ALA A 33 -32.38 9.48 26.76
C ALA A 33 -31.56 10.71 26.32
N LEU A 34 -31.79 11.86 26.94
CA LEU A 34 -31.08 13.11 26.66
C LEU A 34 -29.58 12.99 26.96
N MET A 35 -29.22 12.38 28.09
CA MET A 35 -27.81 12.20 28.48
C MET A 35 -27.11 11.19 27.58
N ARG A 36 -27.79 10.16 27.05
CA ARG A 36 -27.18 9.23 26.09
C ARG A 36 -26.78 9.96 24.81
N GLU A 37 -27.70 10.74 24.23
CA GLU A 37 -27.40 11.49 23.01
C GLU A 37 -26.32 12.56 23.26
N HIS A 38 -26.50 13.36 24.31
CA HIS A 38 -25.58 14.43 24.65
C HIS A 38 -24.18 13.92 24.98
N LYS A 39 -24.06 12.91 25.86
CA LYS A 39 -22.77 12.36 26.26
C LYS A 39 -22.13 11.57 25.13
N LEU A 40 -22.89 10.92 24.25
CA LEU A 40 -22.31 10.28 23.07
C LEU A 40 -21.60 11.31 22.22
N HIS A 41 -22.27 12.40 21.85
CA HIS A 41 -21.66 13.46 21.05
C HIS A 41 -20.47 14.10 21.79
N ALA A 42 -20.65 14.48 23.06
CA ALA A 42 -19.61 15.13 23.86
C ALA A 42 -18.37 14.24 24.08
N CYS A 43 -18.56 12.95 24.35
CA CYS A 43 -17.46 12.00 24.50
C CYS A 43 -16.71 11.80 23.19
N TRP A 44 -17.43 11.64 22.06
CA TRP A 44 -16.80 11.53 20.74
C TRP A 44 -16.00 12.78 20.39
N SER A 45 -16.56 13.98 20.62
CA SER A 45 -15.85 15.23 20.35
C SER A 45 -14.62 15.42 21.26
N ALA A 46 -14.74 15.09 22.55
CA ALA A 46 -13.64 15.23 23.51
C ALA A 46 -12.52 14.19 23.27
N ALA A 47 -12.88 12.97 22.91
CA ALA A 47 -11.93 11.89 22.64
C ALA A 47 -11.34 11.95 21.22
N TYR A 48 -11.97 12.67 20.29
CA TYR A 48 -11.67 12.66 18.85
C TYR A 48 -10.17 12.62 18.55
N LYS A 49 -9.41 13.60 19.06
CA LYS A 49 -7.98 13.73 18.78
C LYS A 49 -7.19 12.51 19.27
N ARG A 50 -7.35 12.14 20.54
CA ARG A 50 -6.60 11.03 21.15
C ARG A 50 -7.00 9.68 20.54
N TYR A 51 -8.29 9.50 20.29
CA TYR A 51 -8.84 8.27 19.69
C TYR A 51 -8.28 8.04 18.28
N HIS A 52 -8.33 9.05 17.40
CA HIS A 52 -7.80 8.93 16.05
C HIS A 52 -6.27 8.78 16.04
N GLU A 53 -5.55 9.47 16.91
CA GLU A 53 -4.10 9.29 17.04
C GLU A 53 -3.74 7.86 17.49
N THR A 54 -4.54 7.29 18.39
CA THR A 54 -4.34 5.91 18.87
C THR A 54 -4.63 4.90 17.76
N LEU A 55 -5.75 5.08 17.04
CA LEU A 55 -6.08 4.25 15.88
C LEU A 55 -5.03 4.35 14.78
N TRP A 56 -4.52 5.55 14.51
CA TRP A 56 -3.47 5.78 13.53
C TRP A 56 -2.21 4.97 13.88
N LYS A 57 -1.76 5.03 15.13
CA LYS A 57 -0.57 4.29 15.61
C LYS A 57 -0.77 2.77 15.60
N PHE A 58 -1.99 2.30 15.83
CA PHE A 58 -2.29 0.87 15.84
C PHE A 58 -2.50 0.30 14.43
N ASN A 59 -2.86 1.13 13.46
CA ASN A 59 -3.13 0.68 12.10
C ASN A 59 -1.83 0.35 11.36
N TYR A 60 -1.64 -0.92 11.04
CA TYR A 60 -0.47 -1.40 10.29
C TYR A 60 -0.63 -1.32 8.75
N ALA A 61 -1.67 -0.63 8.26
CA ALA A 61 -1.94 -0.54 6.83
C ALA A 61 -0.98 0.41 6.09
N TYR A 62 -0.50 1.46 6.75
CA TYR A 62 0.30 2.51 6.12
C TYR A 62 1.70 2.02 5.72
N ASP A 63 2.33 1.23 6.58
CA ASP A 63 3.69 0.72 6.36
C ASP A 63 3.69 -0.71 5.77
N ARG A 64 2.63 -1.07 5.04
CA ARG A 64 2.49 -2.41 4.46
C ARG A 64 3.63 -2.72 3.48
N GLU A 65 4.14 -1.71 2.78
CA GLU A 65 5.23 -1.86 1.82
C GLU A 65 6.52 -2.37 2.46
N LEU A 66 6.80 -1.98 3.71
CA LEU A 66 7.98 -2.44 4.46
C LEU A 66 7.96 -3.94 4.79
N ARG A 67 6.79 -4.60 4.63
CA ARG A 67 6.69 -6.05 4.79
C ARG A 67 7.21 -6.81 3.57
N TYR A 68 7.25 -6.16 2.41
CA TYR A 68 7.76 -6.75 1.19
C TYR A 68 9.27 -6.52 1.09
N SER A 69 9.92 -7.32 0.24
CA SER A 69 11.35 -7.15 -0.01
C SER A 69 11.63 -5.75 -0.57
N ALA A 70 12.57 -5.04 0.06
CA ALA A 70 13.08 -3.79 -0.47
C ALA A 70 13.88 -3.98 -1.78
N VAL A 71 14.28 -5.23 -2.08
CA VAL A 71 14.96 -5.54 -3.34
C VAL A 71 13.96 -5.42 -4.48
N THR A 72 14.17 -4.43 -5.32
CA THR A 72 13.29 -4.16 -6.44
C THR A 72 13.42 -5.26 -7.49
N LYS A 73 12.39 -5.44 -8.32
CA LYS A 73 12.44 -6.42 -9.40
C LYS A 73 13.60 -6.13 -10.37
N ASN A 74 13.96 -4.86 -10.55
CA ASN A 74 15.09 -4.45 -11.37
C ASN A 74 16.41 -4.95 -10.79
N GLN A 75 16.65 -4.76 -9.49
CA GLN A 75 17.84 -5.28 -8.82
C GLN A 75 17.92 -6.81 -8.90
N VAL A 76 16.79 -7.52 -8.84
CA VAL A 76 16.77 -8.97 -9.06
C VAL A 76 17.22 -9.31 -10.48
N LEU A 77 16.70 -8.62 -11.50
CA LEU A 77 17.03 -8.90 -12.90
C LEU A 77 18.47 -8.52 -13.24
N GLU A 78 18.98 -7.41 -12.72
CA GLU A 78 20.37 -6.98 -12.90
C GLU A 78 21.35 -7.97 -12.27
N ASN A 79 21.05 -8.46 -11.06
CA ASN A 79 21.91 -9.46 -10.41
C ASN A 79 21.79 -10.86 -11.05
N LEU A 80 20.60 -11.23 -11.56
CA LEU A 80 20.40 -12.52 -12.22
C LEU A 80 20.97 -12.56 -13.63
N HIS A 81 20.82 -11.46 -14.38
CA HIS A 81 21.27 -11.30 -15.76
C HIS A 81 22.46 -10.32 -15.83
N HIS A 82 23.39 -10.45 -14.88
CA HIS A 82 24.53 -9.54 -14.73
C HIS A 82 25.44 -9.49 -15.97
N THR A 83 25.44 -10.54 -16.78
CA THR A 83 26.17 -10.60 -18.06
C THR A 83 25.31 -11.26 -19.13
N ALA A 84 25.32 -10.68 -20.33
CA ALA A 84 24.67 -11.29 -21.48
C ALA A 84 25.32 -12.66 -21.79
N PRO A 85 24.52 -13.71 -22.04
CA PRO A 85 25.05 -15.02 -22.42
C PRO A 85 25.74 -14.94 -23.78
N LYS A 86 26.81 -15.72 -23.96
CA LYS A 86 27.50 -15.82 -25.25
C LYS A 86 26.62 -16.56 -26.25
N SER A 87 26.42 -15.97 -27.44
CA SER A 87 25.73 -16.65 -28.53
C SER A 87 26.68 -17.59 -29.27
N VAL A 88 26.20 -18.79 -29.62
CA VAL A 88 26.90 -19.73 -30.51
C VAL A 88 27.05 -19.14 -31.90
N SER A 89 26.07 -18.35 -32.37
CA SER A 89 26.15 -17.66 -33.66
C SER A 89 27.31 -16.69 -33.73
N ASP A 90 27.62 -15.99 -32.63
CA ASP A 90 28.73 -15.04 -32.59
C ASP A 90 30.07 -15.74 -32.75
N HIS A 91 30.20 -16.95 -32.18
CA HIS A 91 31.40 -17.76 -32.37
C HIS A 91 31.53 -18.19 -33.84
N VAL A 92 30.47 -18.77 -34.42
CA VAL A 92 30.47 -19.23 -35.80
C VAL A 92 30.78 -18.09 -36.77
N MET A 93 30.13 -16.93 -36.61
CA MET A 93 30.36 -15.77 -37.48
C MET A 93 31.78 -15.24 -37.37
N LYS A 94 32.32 -15.12 -36.15
CA LYS A 94 33.71 -14.67 -35.93
C LYS A 94 34.72 -15.66 -36.54
N MET A 95 34.50 -16.96 -36.36
CA MET A 95 35.37 -17.99 -36.91
C MET A 95 35.27 -18.08 -38.43
N LEU A 96 34.08 -17.97 -39.02
CA LEU A 96 33.92 -17.90 -40.47
C LEU A 96 34.62 -16.68 -41.06
N ALA A 97 34.47 -15.51 -40.44
CA ALA A 97 35.16 -14.30 -40.89
C ALA A 97 36.69 -14.42 -40.81
N ALA A 98 37.21 -15.05 -39.75
CA ALA A 98 38.65 -15.32 -39.62
C ALA A 98 39.11 -16.37 -40.66
N ASN A 99 38.40 -17.48 -40.78
CA ASN A 99 38.72 -18.57 -41.70
C ASN A 99 38.60 -18.13 -43.16
N ASN A 100 37.71 -17.19 -43.48
CA ASN A 100 37.62 -16.65 -44.84
C ASN A 100 38.90 -15.88 -45.23
N LYS A 101 39.52 -15.16 -44.29
CA LYS A 101 40.83 -14.52 -44.53
C LYS A 101 41.93 -15.55 -44.73
N VAL A 102 41.90 -16.65 -43.96
CA VAL A 102 42.84 -17.76 -44.12
C VAL A 102 42.65 -18.43 -45.48
N TYR A 103 41.40 -18.67 -45.89
CA TYR A 103 41.08 -19.21 -47.21
C TYR A 103 41.57 -18.29 -48.32
N GLU A 104 41.31 -16.98 -48.23
CA GLU A 104 41.73 -16.02 -49.24
C GLU A 104 43.26 -16.00 -49.41
N ALA A 105 44.01 -16.13 -48.31
CA ALA A 105 45.45 -16.06 -48.30
C ALA A 105 46.15 -17.36 -48.76
N PHE A 106 45.59 -18.53 -48.44
CA PHE A 106 46.29 -19.81 -48.55
C PHE A 106 45.66 -20.84 -49.51
N ASN A 107 44.49 -20.56 -50.11
CA ASN A 107 43.89 -21.48 -51.08
C ASN A 107 44.35 -21.20 -52.52
N PRO A 108 44.88 -22.20 -53.26
CA PRO A 108 45.15 -22.13 -54.70
C PRO A 108 44.03 -21.54 -55.56
N SER A 109 42.77 -21.78 -55.20
CA SER A 109 41.59 -21.29 -55.92
C SER A 109 41.18 -19.86 -55.57
N SER A 110 41.85 -19.22 -54.59
CA SER A 110 41.58 -17.84 -54.18
C SER A 110 42.19 -16.84 -55.16
N LYS A 111 41.45 -15.74 -55.42
CA LYS A 111 41.94 -14.63 -56.25
C LYS A 111 43.15 -13.89 -55.64
N ARG A 112 43.35 -13.96 -54.32
CA ARG A 112 44.36 -13.20 -53.57
C ARG A 112 45.35 -14.10 -52.82
N LEU A 113 45.67 -15.26 -53.41
CA LEU A 113 46.61 -16.21 -52.85
C LEU A 113 48.00 -15.59 -52.64
N LEU A 114 48.55 -15.73 -51.44
CA LEU A 114 49.82 -15.11 -51.05
C LEU A 114 51.06 -15.90 -51.49
N ILE A 115 50.92 -17.14 -51.97
CA ILE A 115 52.09 -17.96 -52.34
C ILE A 115 52.96 -17.31 -53.42
N TRP A 116 52.34 -16.55 -54.33
CA TRP A 116 53.01 -15.81 -55.40
C TRP A 116 53.76 -14.57 -54.90
N GLN A 117 53.46 -14.11 -53.68
CA GLN A 117 54.22 -13.06 -53.00
C GLN A 117 55.40 -13.64 -52.20
N THR A 118 55.27 -14.87 -51.69
CA THR A 118 56.31 -15.52 -50.88
C THR A 118 57.33 -16.31 -51.71
N GLN A 119 56.90 -16.90 -52.82
CA GLN A 119 57.75 -17.59 -53.79
C GLN A 119 57.49 -16.99 -55.18
N PRO A 120 58.35 -16.06 -55.63
CA PRO A 120 58.30 -15.55 -56.98
C PRO A 120 58.50 -16.69 -57.98
N SER A 121 57.89 -16.58 -59.17
CA SER A 121 57.99 -17.60 -60.21
C SER A 121 59.45 -17.91 -60.58
N LEU A 122 59.77 -19.19 -60.75
CA LEU A 122 60.97 -19.62 -61.47
C LEU A 122 60.73 -19.30 -62.96
N GLN A 123 61.28 -18.19 -63.43
CA GLN A 123 61.36 -17.86 -64.86
C GLN A 123 62.62 -18.47 -65.47
#